data_AF-A0A0F8ZC30-F1
#
_entry.id   AF-A0A0F8ZC30-F1
#
_cell.length_a   1.000
_cell.length_b   1.000
_cell.length_c   1.000
_cell.angle_alpha   90.00
_cell.angle_beta   90.00
_cell.angle_gamma   90.00
#
_symmetry.space_group_name_H-M   'P 1'
#
loop_
_entity.id
_entity.type
_entity.pdbx_description
1 polymer ?
#
loop_
_entity_poly.entity_id
_entity_poly.type
_entity_poly.pdbx_seq_one_letter_code
_entity_poly.pdbx_strand_id
1 'polypeptide(L)'
;MHLIYGEDAPRTGRFVDYYKINANKGFLTHTYNLLTLQWIRDHTDDWREKRQCDREIKIAQRKVDYHRKHPNFELATIDKALAKMKRNFKGK
;
A
#
# COMPACT_ATOMS: atom_id res chain seq x y z
N MET A 1 -20.48 5.78 0.33
CA MET A 1 -19.58 5.33 -0.75
C MET A 1 -19.33 3.84 -0.53
N HIS A 2 -19.92 2.96 -1.34
CA HIS A 2 -19.86 1.51 -1.14
C HIS A 2 -18.69 0.95 -1.96
N LEU A 3 -17.57 0.63 -1.31
CA LEU A 3 -16.46 -0.10 -1.96
C LEU A 3 -16.85 -1.58 -2.04
N ILE A 4 -17.55 -1.93 -3.12
CA ILE A 4 -17.89 -3.31 -3.47
C ILE A 4 -16.59 -4.03 -3.82
N TYR A 5 -16.01 -4.75 -2.87
CA TYR A 5 -15.17 -5.89 -3.20
C TYR A 5 -16.14 -7.04 -3.49
N GLY A 6 -16.42 -7.29 -4.77
CA GLY A 6 -17.25 -8.43 -5.17
C GLY A 6 -16.62 -9.72 -4.64
N GLU A 7 -17.35 -10.41 -3.77
CA GLU A 7 -16.91 -11.66 -3.13
C GLU A 7 -16.88 -12.86 -4.11
N ASP A 8 -17.33 -12.66 -5.36
CA ASP A 8 -17.54 -13.72 -6.37
C ASP A 8 -16.53 -13.75 -7.53
N ALA A 9 -15.46 -12.96 -7.50
CA ALA A 9 -14.44 -13.05 -8.55
C ALA A 9 -13.59 -14.32 -8.34
N PRO A 10 -13.52 -15.26 -9.32
CA PRO A 10 -12.63 -16.41 -9.20
C PRO A 10 -11.21 -15.92 -8.96
N ARG A 11 -10.57 -16.40 -7.90
CA ARG A 11 -9.16 -16.17 -7.60
C ARG A 11 -8.32 -16.89 -8.67
N THR A 12 -8.29 -16.34 -9.88
CA THR A 12 -7.35 -16.73 -10.91
C THR A 12 -5.98 -16.28 -10.42
N GLY A 13 -5.33 -17.16 -9.65
CA GLY A 13 -3.98 -16.94 -9.14
C GLY A 13 -3.03 -16.89 -10.32
N ARG A 14 -2.83 -15.70 -10.90
CA ARG A 14 -1.79 -15.50 -11.90
C ARG A 14 -0.47 -15.72 -11.15
N PHE A 15 0.22 -16.81 -11.46
CA PHE A 15 1.52 -17.08 -10.91
C PHE A 15 2.46 -15.96 -11.36
N VAL A 16 2.79 -15.06 -10.44
CA VAL A 16 3.77 -14.01 -10.68
C VAL A 16 5.12 -14.56 -10.24
N ASP A 17 6.02 -14.68 -11.20
CA ASP A 17 7.41 -15.05 -10.94
C ASP A 17 8.04 -14.04 -9.99
N TYR A 18 8.40 -14.50 -8.78
CA TYR A 18 8.91 -13.67 -7.69
C TYR A 18 10.07 -12.77 -8.17
N TYR A 19 11.02 -13.32 -8.93
CA TYR A 19 12.20 -12.59 -9.37
C TYR A 19 11.91 -11.55 -10.46
N LYS A 20 10.75 -11.62 -11.12
CA LYS A 20 10.30 -10.63 -12.11
C LYS A 20 9.47 -9.50 -11.50
N ILE A 21 9.25 -9.53 -10.17
CA ILE A 21 8.51 -8.48 -9.48
C ILE A 21 9.38 -7.23 -9.37
N ASN A 22 8.82 -6.09 -9.78
CA ASN A 22 9.38 -4.78 -9.48
C ASN A 22 9.07 -4.41 -8.03
N ALA A 23 9.95 -4.82 -7.13
CA ALA A 23 9.80 -4.59 -5.69
C ALA A 23 9.79 -3.10 -5.33
N ASN A 24 10.55 -2.28 -6.05
CA ASN A 24 10.60 -0.84 -5.85
C ASN A 24 9.22 -0.19 -6.09
N LYS A 25 8.57 -0.53 -7.20
CA LYS A 25 7.21 -0.04 -7.52
C LYS A 25 6.20 -0.53 -6.49
N GLY A 26 6.23 -1.82 -6.15
CA GLY A 26 5.34 -2.40 -5.13
C GLY A 26 5.48 -1.71 -3.77
N PHE A 27 6.72 -1.47 -3.34
CA PHE A 27 7.02 -0.75 -2.11
C PHE A 27 6.44 0.67 -2.12
N LEU A 28 6.64 1.44 -3.19
CA LEU A 28 6.12 2.82 -3.29
C LEU A 28 4.60 2.84 -3.29
N THR A 29 3.96 1.95 -4.04
CA THR A 29 2.49 1.83 -4.07
C THR A 29 1.92 1.51 -2.69
N HIS A 30 2.49 0.53 -1.98
CA HIS A 30 2.00 0.16 -0.66
C HIS A 30 2.31 1.20 0.41
N THR A 31 3.44 1.91 0.27
CA THR A 31 3.74 3.06 1.14
C THR A 31 2.75 4.19 0.92
N TYR A 32 2.35 4.46 -0.33
CA TYR A 32 1.33 5.48 -0.64
C TYR A 32 -0.01 5.11 -0.02
N ASN A 33 -0.44 3.87 -0.21
CA ASN A 33 -1.68 3.39 0.38
C ASN A 33 -1.66 3.50 1.91
N LEU A 34 -0.52 3.19 2.54
CA LEU A 34 -0.37 3.32 4.00
C LEU A 34 -0.55 4.76 4.47
N LEU A 35 0.07 5.73 3.80
CA LEU A 35 -0.11 7.16 4.11
C LEU A 35 -1.55 7.62 3.89
N THR A 36 -2.19 7.20 2.79
CA THR A 36 -3.59 7.52 2.51
C THR A 36 -4.53 6.93 3.58
N LEU A 37 -4.35 5.67 3.96
CA LEU A 37 -5.19 5.02 4.97
C LEU A 37 -5.01 5.66 6.35
N GLN A 38 -3.80 6.07 6.71
CA GLN A 38 -3.55 6.85 7.93
C GLN A 38 -4.28 8.19 7.89
N TRP A 39 -4.16 8.91 6.77
CA TRP A 39 -4.87 10.18 6.60
C TRP A 39 -6.39 10.01 6.70
N ILE A 40 -6.98 9.01 6.02
CA ILE A 40 -8.41 8.72 6.10
C ILE A 40 -8.82 8.39 7.53
N ARG A 41 -8.06 7.53 8.21
CA ARG A 41 -8.32 7.16 9.61
C ARG A 41 -8.36 8.38 10.53
N ASP A 42 -7.44 9.31 10.33
CA ASP A 42 -7.29 10.50 11.17
C ASP A 42 -8.37 11.57 10.87
N HIS A 43 -8.94 11.58 9.65
CA HIS A 43 -9.89 12.60 9.19
C HIS A 43 -11.34 12.10 9.07
N THR A 44 -11.61 10.80 9.15
CA THR A 44 -12.97 10.27 9.14
C THR A 44 -13.60 10.33 10.54
N ASP A 45 -14.90 10.58 10.61
CA ASP A 45 -15.68 10.50 11.85
C ASP A 45 -16.41 9.15 12.00
N ASP A 46 -16.47 8.35 10.93
CA ASP A 46 -17.13 7.04 10.96
C ASP A 46 -16.21 5.99 11.61
N TRP A 47 -16.68 5.43 12.73
CA TRP A 47 -15.99 4.37 13.46
C TRP A 47 -15.80 3.09 12.63
N ARG A 48 -16.70 2.80 11.68
CA ARG A 48 -16.61 1.63 10.79
C ARG A 48 -15.46 1.82 9.81
N GLU A 49 -15.34 3.00 9.23
CA GLU A 49 -14.23 3.37 8.35
C GLU A 49 -12.90 3.36 9.10
N LYS A 50 -12.85 3.86 10.34
CA LYS A 50 -11.65 3.75 11.19
C LYS A 50 -11.21 2.30 11.38
N ARG A 51 -12.14 1.42 11.77
CA ARG A 51 -11.85 -0.01 11.98
C ARG A 51 -11.43 -0.72 10.69
N GLN A 52 -11.97 -0.31 9.55
CA GLN A 52 -11.52 -0.82 8.24
C GLN A 52 -10.11 -0.32 7.90
N CYS A 53 -9.84 0.97 8.08
CA CYS A 53 -8.51 1.54 7.88
C CYS A 53 -7.47 0.87 8.77
N ASP A 54 -7.78 0.60 10.04
CA ASP A 54 -6.87 -0.10 10.96
C ASP A 54 -6.47 -1.50 10.46
N ARG A 55 -7.41 -2.22 9.82
CA ARG A 55 -7.13 -3.53 9.23
C ARG A 55 -6.27 -3.39 7.97
N GLU A 56 -6.64 -2.45 7.10
CA GLU A 56 -5.91 -2.22 5.84
C GLU A 56 -4.50 -1.67 6.07
N ILE A 57 -4.28 -0.82 7.09
CA ILE A 57 -2.96 -0.32 7.47
C ILE A 57 -2.03 -1.49 7.83
N LYS A 58 -2.51 -2.47 8.61
CA LYS A 58 -1.72 -3.67 8.95
C LYS A 58 -1.37 -4.49 7.71
N ILE A 59 -2.30 -4.60 6.75
CA ILE A 59 -2.06 -5.31 5.49
C ILE A 59 -1.04 -4.56 4.63
N ALA A 60 -1.20 -3.24 4.49
CA ALA A 60 -0.28 -2.39 3.75
C ALA A 60 1.14 -2.46 4.34
N GLN A 61 1.28 -2.40 5.67
CA GLN A 61 2.58 -2.53 6.34
C GLN A 61 3.25 -3.87 6.02
N ARG A 62 2.50 -4.99 6.11
CA ARG A 62 3.03 -6.32 5.74
C ARG A 62 3.50 -6.37 4.28
N LYS A 63 2.80 -5.72 3.37
CA LYS A 63 3.18 -5.65 1.95
C LYS A 63 4.41 -4.78 1.73
N VAL A 64 4.53 -3.65 2.43
CA VAL A 64 5.75 -2.83 2.44
C VAL A 64 6.95 -3.65 2.91
N ASP A 65 6.80 -4.35 4.05
CA ASP A 65 7.87 -5.19 4.61
C ASP A 65 8.25 -6.35 3.68
N TYR A 66 7.26 -6.94 3.01
CA TYR A 66 7.50 -7.98 2.00
C TYR A 66 8.37 -7.48 0.84
N HIS A 67 8.04 -6.32 0.27
CA HIS A 67 8.84 -5.75 -0.82
C HIS A 67 10.19 -5.24 -0.36
N ARG A 68 10.31 -4.74 0.88
CA ARG A 68 11.59 -4.30 1.45
C ARG A 68 12.59 -5.45 1.59
N LYS A 69 12.12 -6.68 1.79
CA LYS A 69 12.95 -7.89 1.89
C LYS A 69 13.30 -8.50 0.52
N HIS A 70 12.78 -7.94 -0.58
CA HIS A 70 12.96 -8.50 -1.90
C HIS A 70 14.38 -8.23 -2.45
N PRO A 71 15.03 -9.18 -3.14
CA PRO A 71 16.39 -8.99 -3.67
C PRO A 71 16.50 -7.82 -4.66
N ASN A 72 15.46 -7.59 -5.47
CA ASN A 72 15.38 -6.45 -6.41
C ASN A 72 14.97 -5.11 -5.75
N PHE A 73 15.02 -5.00 -4.42
CA PHE A 73 14.71 -3.76 -3.72
C PHE A 73 15.97 -2.88 -3.62
N GLU A 74 15.91 -1.69 -4.22
CA GLU A 74 17.02 -0.73 -4.24
C GLU A 74 16.69 0.50 -3.40
N LEU A 75 17.26 0.56 -2.20
CA LEU A 75 16.98 1.64 -1.24
C LEU A 75 17.37 3.02 -1.79
N ALA A 76 18.52 3.14 -2.48
CA ALA A 76 19.00 4.40 -3.03
C ALA A 76 18.05 5.00 -4.09
N THR A 77 17.44 4.13 -4.90
CA THR A 77 16.45 4.52 -5.93
C THR A 77 15.13 4.93 -5.27
N ILE A 78 14.77 4.25 -4.18
CA ILE A 78 13.53 4.46 -3.42
C ILE A 78 13.55 5.75 -2.61
N ASP A 79 14.67 6.12 -1.98
CA ASP A 79 14.74 7.27 -1.06
C ASP A 79 14.32 8.59 -1.74
N LYS A 80 14.78 8.82 -2.98
CA LYS A 80 14.39 10.00 -3.76
C LYS A 80 12.89 9.99 -4.09
N ALA A 81 12.35 8.82 -4.44
CA ALA A 81 10.94 8.67 -4.75
C ALA A 81 10.06 8.82 -3.51
N LEU A 82 10.46 8.26 -2.36
CA LEU A 82 9.84 8.45 -1.06
C LEU A 82 9.81 9.92 -0.64
N ALA A 83 10.95 10.61 -0.74
CA ALA A 83 11.04 12.03 -0.40
C ALA A 83 10.13 12.88 -1.29
N LYS A 84 10.08 12.60 -2.60
CA LYS A 84 9.16 13.25 -3.54
C LYS A 84 7.70 12.94 -3.19
N MET A 85 7.40 11.70 -2.86
CA MET A 85 6.05 11.25 -2.53
C MET A 85 5.53 11.90 -1.25
N LYS A 86 6.33 11.93 -0.18
CA LYS A 86 5.99 12.62 1.08
C LYS A 86 5.75 14.11 0.86
N ARG A 87 6.54 14.75 -0.02
CA ARG A 87 6.35 16.16 -0.39
C ARG A 87 5.06 16.40 -1.17
N ASN A 88 4.71 15.48 -2.06
CA ASN A 88 3.53 15.57 -2.90
C ASN A 88 2.25 15.12 -2.19
N PHE A 89 2.38 14.36 -1.09
CA PHE A 89 1.28 14.00 -0.21
C PHE A 89 0.83 15.23 0.59
N LYS A 90 0.21 16.19 -0.10
CA LYS A 90 -0.70 17.16 0.51
C LYS A 90 -2.01 16.40 0.70
N GLY A 91 -2.34 16.03 1.94
CA GLY A 91 -3.58 15.33 2.30
C GLY A 91 -4.76 16.05 1.65
N LYS A 92 -5.21 15.53 0.52
CA LYS A 92 -6.04 16.23 -0.45
C LYS A 92 -7.50 15.98 -0.16
#